data_AF-A0A7J7N4Y3-F1
#
_entry.id   AF-A0A7J7N4Y3-F1
#
_cell.length_a   1.000
_cell.length_b   1.000
_cell.length_c   1.000
_cell.angle_alpha   90.00
_cell.angle_beta   90.00
_cell.angle_gamma   90.00
#
_symmetry.space_group_name_H-M   'P 1'
#
loop_
_entity.id
_entity.type
_entity.pdbx_description
1 polymer ?
#
loop_
_entity_poly.entity_id
_entity_poly.type
_entity_poly.pdbx_seq_one_letter_code
_entity_poly.pdbx_strand_id
1 'polypeptide(L)'
;MEICQSATPSLRKDALKKLASKSVLAGRIDLLRRDLTGETGRAYRDEILKKIAKRQDLSPAKQPKPLPVPDSNPKKNRGGRRYRKRKERYSTTDMSKLVNRMQFGIPEESSLGDGLGFGYGMLGQDGNGKLPAKIAKKFKETKHSAGSSGATTSGFTSSLAFTSVQELELPNPQLHAYNQLRSGTQSTYFSELGTFSKIKAV
;
A
#
# COMPACT_ATOMS: atom_id res chain seq x y z
N MET A 1 -26.83 8.66 -14.43
CA MET A 1 -26.29 8.23 -13.13
C MET A 1 -27.16 7.17 -12.43
N GLU A 2 -28.44 7.09 -12.76
CA GLU A 2 -29.42 6.17 -12.13
C GLU A 2 -28.98 4.70 -12.07
N ILE A 3 -28.39 4.16 -13.16
CA ILE A 3 -27.93 2.74 -13.22
C ILE A 3 -26.88 2.42 -12.15
N CYS A 4 -26.03 3.39 -11.79
CA CYS A 4 -25.02 3.19 -10.75
C CYS A 4 -25.61 3.37 -9.36
N GLN A 5 -26.61 4.22 -9.20
CA GLN A 5 -27.26 4.46 -7.91
C GLN A 5 -28.18 3.30 -7.51
N SER A 6 -28.81 2.62 -8.48
CA SER A 6 -29.63 1.42 -8.25
C SER A 6 -28.81 0.18 -7.87
N ALA A 7 -27.51 0.16 -8.18
CA ALA A 7 -26.61 -0.89 -7.74
C ALA A 7 -26.26 -0.76 -6.24
N THR A 8 -26.05 -1.91 -5.59
CA THR A 8 -25.60 -1.99 -4.20
C THR A 8 -24.31 -1.17 -3.99
N PRO A 9 -24.13 -0.47 -2.86
CA PRO A 9 -22.99 0.42 -2.64
C PRO A 9 -21.61 -0.20 -2.95
N SER A 10 -21.43 -1.48 -2.65
CA SER A 10 -20.21 -2.24 -2.94
C SER A 10 -19.92 -2.42 -4.43
N LEU A 11 -20.95 -2.53 -5.28
CA LEU A 11 -20.83 -2.79 -6.71
C LEU A 11 -20.81 -1.50 -7.55
N ARG A 12 -21.04 -0.33 -6.94
CA ARG A 12 -21.13 0.96 -7.66
C ARG A 12 -19.87 1.29 -8.44
N LYS A 13 -18.68 1.01 -7.90
CA LYS A 13 -17.39 1.24 -8.61
C LYS A 13 -17.29 0.40 -9.88
N ASP A 14 -17.69 -0.86 -9.80
CA ASP A 14 -17.67 -1.77 -10.94
C ASP A 14 -18.74 -1.40 -11.98
N ALA A 15 -19.94 -1.03 -11.52
CA ALA A 15 -21.02 -0.52 -12.39
C ALA A 15 -20.58 0.76 -13.12
N LEU A 16 -19.97 1.71 -12.40
CA LEU A 16 -19.45 2.96 -12.95
C LEU A 16 -18.37 2.70 -14.01
N LYS A 17 -17.45 1.76 -13.75
CA LYS A 17 -16.40 1.40 -14.72
C LYS A 17 -17.00 0.84 -16.02
N LYS A 18 -18.05 0.02 -15.91
CA LYS A 18 -18.76 -0.52 -17.09
C LYS A 18 -19.54 0.57 -17.82
N LEU A 19 -20.23 1.44 -17.09
CA LEU A 19 -20.96 2.57 -17.66
C LEU A 19 -20.02 3.53 -18.40
N ALA A 20 -18.91 3.94 -17.80
CA ALA A 20 -17.93 4.83 -18.43
C ALA A 20 -17.38 4.23 -19.73
N SER A 21 -17.02 2.95 -19.71
CA SER A 21 -16.51 2.24 -20.89
C SER A 21 -17.51 2.23 -22.04
N LYS A 22 -18.78 1.93 -21.77
CA LYS A 22 -19.82 1.87 -22.80
C LYS A 22 -20.29 3.26 -23.24
N SER A 23 -20.29 4.24 -22.34
CA SER A 23 -20.61 5.64 -22.64
C SER A 23 -19.65 6.22 -23.68
N VAL A 24 -18.34 5.97 -23.53
CA VAL A 24 -17.34 6.40 -24.52
C VAL A 24 -17.57 5.74 -25.89
N LEU A 25 -17.96 4.46 -25.93
CA LEU A 25 -18.27 3.78 -27.19
C LEU A 25 -19.53 4.35 -27.85
N ALA A 26 -20.58 4.62 -27.07
CA ALA A 26 -21.79 5.27 -27.56
C ALA A 26 -21.49 6.65 -28.15
N GLY A 27 -20.74 7.50 -27.43
CA GLY A 27 -20.37 8.84 -27.92
C GLY A 27 -19.56 8.81 -29.24
N ARG A 28 -18.76 7.77 -29.47
CA ARG A 28 -18.06 7.58 -30.77
C ARG A 28 -19.00 7.22 -31.91
N ILE A 29 -20.06 6.45 -31.63
CA ILE A 29 -21.09 6.09 -32.62
C ILE A 29 -21.93 7.32 -32.96
N ASP A 30 -22.30 8.11 -31.95
CA ASP A 30 -23.07 9.35 -32.11
C ASP A 30 -22.31 10.39 -32.94
N LEU A 31 -21.00 10.55 -32.71
CA LEU A 31 -20.14 11.44 -33.49
C LEU A 31 -20.16 11.08 -34.99
N LEU A 32 -20.16 9.79 -35.31
CA LEU A 32 -20.19 9.29 -36.68
C LEU A 32 -21.61 9.20 -37.26
N ARG A 33 -22.65 9.55 -36.46
CA ARG A 33 -24.08 9.46 -36.80
C ARG A 33 -24.49 8.13 -37.43
N ARG A 34 -23.85 7.03 -37.01
CA ARG A 34 -24.09 5.70 -37.61
C ARG A 34 -25.46 5.14 -37.23
N ASP A 35 -25.91 5.38 -36.00
CA ASP A 35 -27.16 4.83 -35.49
C ASP A 35 -28.08 5.95 -34.94
N LEU A 36 -28.94 6.50 -35.80
CA LEU A 36 -29.92 7.51 -35.40
C LEU A 36 -31.07 6.93 -34.54
N THR A 37 -31.28 5.62 -34.60
CA THR A 37 -32.34 4.91 -33.87
C THR A 37 -31.99 4.67 -32.39
N GLY A 38 -30.71 4.79 -32.00
CA GLY A 38 -30.23 4.56 -30.64
C GLY A 38 -30.27 3.09 -30.18
N GLU A 39 -30.40 2.14 -31.11
CA GLU A 39 -30.48 0.71 -30.81
C GLU A 39 -29.23 0.19 -30.09
N THR A 40 -28.05 0.58 -30.57
CA THR A 40 -26.76 0.19 -29.97
C THR A 40 -26.59 0.73 -28.55
N GLY A 41 -27.08 1.94 -28.27
CA GLY A 41 -27.12 2.51 -26.93
C GLY A 41 -28.00 1.70 -25.97
N ARG A 42 -29.19 1.27 -26.43
CA ARG A 42 -30.09 0.39 -25.65
C ARG A 42 -29.45 -0.97 -25.38
N ALA A 43 -28.82 -1.58 -26.38
CA ALA A 43 -28.09 -2.85 -26.21
C ALA A 43 -26.96 -2.75 -25.16
N TYR A 44 -26.20 -1.65 -25.15
CA TYR A 44 -25.16 -1.42 -24.13
C TYR A 44 -25.75 -1.25 -22.73
N ARG A 45 -26.87 -0.56 -22.59
CA ARG A 45 -27.59 -0.45 -21.31
C ARG A 45 -27.98 -1.82 -20.79
N ASP A 46 -28.55 -2.67 -21.64
CA ASP A 46 -28.99 -4.01 -21.24
C ASP A 46 -27.81 -4.91 -20.87
N GLU A 47 -26.69 -4.80 -21.59
CA GLU A 47 -25.45 -5.50 -21.26
C GLU A 47 -24.90 -5.10 -19.88
N ILE A 48 -24.98 -3.80 -19.54
CA ILE A 48 -24.56 -3.31 -18.22
C ILE A 48 -25.49 -3.88 -17.14
N LEU A 49 -26.81 -3.81 -17.34
CA LEU A 49 -27.79 -4.31 -16.38
C LEU A 49 -27.62 -5.82 -16.14
N LYS A 50 -27.46 -6.61 -17.20
CA LYS A 50 -27.20 -8.05 -17.12
C LYS A 50 -25.94 -8.37 -16.32
N LYS A 51 -24.88 -7.57 -16.47
CA LYS A 51 -23.62 -7.73 -15.71
C LYS A 51 -23.75 -7.32 -14.25
N ILE A 52 -24.54 -6.31 -13.95
CA ILE A 52 -24.83 -5.89 -12.58
C ILE A 52 -25.65 -6.98 -11.88
N ALA A 53 -26.73 -7.46 -12.50
CA ALA A 53 -27.55 -8.55 -11.99
C ALA A 53 -26.71 -9.81 -11.70
N LYS A 54 -25.91 -10.26 -12.67
CA LYS A 54 -25.00 -11.41 -12.50
C LYS A 54 -24.00 -11.25 -11.36
N ARG A 55 -23.64 -10.02 -11.00
CA ARG A 55 -22.72 -9.72 -9.89
C ARG A 55 -23.44 -9.59 -8.54
N GLN A 56 -24.72 -9.26 -8.56
CA GLN A 56 -25.58 -9.28 -7.38
C GLN A 56 -25.91 -10.73 -7.01
N ASP A 57 -26.03 -11.61 -7.99
CA ASP A 57 -26.22 -13.04 -7.77
C ASP A 57 -25.06 -13.61 -6.95
N LEU A 58 -25.41 -14.26 -5.84
CA LEU A 58 -24.47 -15.00 -5.02
C LEU A 58 -23.88 -16.15 -5.85
N SER A 59 -22.57 -16.34 -5.74
CA SER A 59 -21.93 -17.51 -6.34
C SER A 59 -22.59 -18.78 -5.79
N PRO A 60 -22.85 -19.80 -6.64
CA PRO A 60 -23.45 -21.04 -6.17
C PRO A 60 -22.64 -21.63 -5.01
N ALA A 61 -23.34 -22.20 -4.04
CA ALA A 61 -22.70 -22.78 -2.86
C ALA A 61 -21.63 -23.79 -3.27
N LYS A 62 -20.41 -23.61 -2.75
CA LYS A 62 -19.32 -24.56 -3.00
C LYS A 62 -19.65 -25.85 -2.26
N GLN A 63 -19.81 -26.93 -3.01
CA GLN A 63 -19.93 -28.26 -2.41
C GLN A 63 -18.64 -28.59 -1.64
N PRO A 64 -18.73 -29.29 -0.49
CA PRO A 64 -17.56 -29.69 0.27
C PRO A 64 -16.68 -30.56 -0.62
N LYS A 65 -15.45 -30.11 -0.87
CA LYS A 65 -14.48 -30.92 -1.61
C LYS A 65 -14.09 -32.09 -0.70
N PRO A 66 -14.28 -33.35 -1.14
CA PRO A 66 -13.87 -34.49 -0.34
C PRO A 66 -12.37 -34.41 -0.09
N LEU A 67 -11.95 -34.93 1.06
CA LEU A 67 -10.54 -35.06 1.36
C LEU A 67 -9.87 -35.96 0.31
N PRO A 68 -8.60 -35.69 -0.04
CA PRO A 68 -7.85 -36.62 -0.87
C PRO A 68 -7.80 -37.98 -0.16
N VAL A 69 -7.98 -39.05 -0.93
CA VAL A 69 -7.85 -40.42 -0.43
C VAL A 69 -6.49 -40.57 0.26
N PRO A 70 -6.43 -41.14 1.48
CA PRO A 70 -5.16 -41.46 2.13
C PRO A 70 -4.31 -42.32 1.20
N ASP A 71 -3.15 -41.80 0.78
CA ASP A 71 -2.25 -42.51 -0.12
C ASP A 71 -1.31 -43.40 0.71
N SER A 72 -1.24 -44.69 0.37
CA SER A 72 -0.31 -45.65 0.99
C SER A 72 1.06 -45.67 0.30
N ASN A 73 1.20 -45.01 -0.85
CA ASN A 73 2.41 -45.10 -1.64
C ASN A 73 3.55 -44.26 -1.03
N PRO A 74 4.81 -44.73 -1.10
CA PRO A 74 5.95 -43.95 -0.65
C PRO A 74 6.11 -42.70 -1.52
N LYS A 75 6.26 -41.55 -0.86
CA LYS A 75 6.42 -40.26 -1.54
C LYS A 75 7.74 -40.17 -2.30
N LYS A 76 7.70 -39.59 -3.51
CA LYS A 76 8.90 -39.28 -4.30
C LYS A 76 9.78 -38.26 -3.58
N ASN A 77 11.03 -38.63 -3.28
CA ASN A 77 11.99 -37.78 -2.59
C ASN A 77 12.89 -37.01 -3.57
N ARG A 78 13.35 -35.81 -3.18
CA ARG A 78 14.28 -34.99 -3.97
C ARG A 78 15.46 -34.54 -3.10
N GLY A 79 16.69 -34.60 -3.64
CA GLY A 79 17.92 -34.30 -2.90
C GLY A 79 18.44 -32.87 -3.01
N GLY A 80 17.78 -31.98 -3.77
CA GLY A 80 18.33 -30.65 -4.10
C GLY A 80 18.35 -29.64 -2.94
N ARG A 81 19.23 -28.63 -3.04
CA ARG A 81 19.41 -27.55 -2.04
C ARG A 81 18.11 -26.87 -1.63
N ARG A 82 17.23 -26.54 -2.59
CA ARG A 82 15.92 -25.90 -2.32
C ARG A 82 15.00 -26.81 -1.50
N TYR A 83 15.02 -28.12 -1.77
CA TYR A 83 14.22 -29.09 -1.05
C TYR A 83 14.76 -29.32 0.37
N ARG A 84 16.08 -29.43 0.53
CA ARG A 84 16.74 -29.51 1.85
C ARG A 84 16.38 -28.30 2.73
N LYS A 85 16.54 -27.07 2.20
CA LYS A 85 16.15 -25.84 2.91
C LYS A 85 14.66 -25.77 3.28
N ARG A 86 13.77 -26.33 2.46
CA ARG A 86 12.33 -26.44 2.80
C ARG A 86 12.11 -27.48 3.91
N LYS A 87 12.75 -28.64 3.82
CA LYS A 87 12.66 -29.71 4.82
C LYS A 87 13.20 -29.23 6.17
N GLU A 88 14.32 -28.52 6.20
CA GLU A 88 14.93 -27.93 7.41
C GLU A 88 13.97 -26.99 8.16
N ARG A 89 13.06 -26.26 7.48
CA ARG A 89 12.09 -25.37 8.15
C ARG A 89 11.03 -26.11 8.97
N TYR A 90 10.67 -27.31 8.53
CA TYR A 90 9.61 -28.11 9.17
C TYR A 90 10.17 -29.31 9.93
N SER A 91 11.42 -29.68 9.67
CA SER A 91 12.13 -30.74 10.39
C SER A 91 12.43 -30.26 11.80
N THR A 92 12.34 -31.17 12.76
CA THR A 92 12.86 -30.96 14.12
C THR A 92 14.33 -30.55 14.03
N THR A 93 14.67 -29.45 14.69
CA THR A 93 16.06 -28.99 14.80
C THR A 93 16.87 -29.95 15.67
N ASP A 94 18.19 -29.93 15.54
CA ASP A 94 19.04 -30.81 16.35
C ASP A 94 18.96 -30.47 17.85
N MET A 95 18.74 -29.19 18.18
CA MET A 95 18.44 -28.75 19.56
C MET A 95 17.15 -29.37 20.07
N SER A 96 16.07 -29.34 19.29
CA SER A 96 14.79 -29.97 19.67
C SER A 96 14.93 -31.49 19.81
N LYS A 97 15.80 -32.14 19.03
CA LYS A 97 16.08 -33.58 19.20
C LYS A 97 16.81 -33.86 20.51
N LEU A 98 17.73 -32.99 20.95
CA LEU A 98 18.40 -33.13 22.24
C LEU A 98 17.46 -32.89 23.41
N VAL A 99 16.56 -31.91 23.29
CA VAL A 99 15.48 -31.67 24.27
C VAL A 99 14.59 -32.91 24.42
N ASN A 100 14.28 -33.59 23.32
CA ASN A 100 13.44 -34.79 23.36
C ASN A 100 14.19 -36.09 23.74
N ARG A 101 15.48 -36.02 24.09
CA ARG A 101 16.25 -37.17 24.59
C ARG A 101 16.36 -37.06 26.10
N MET A 102 16.07 -38.13 26.82
CA MET A 102 16.16 -38.18 28.27
C MET A 102 17.24 -39.19 28.68
N GLN A 103 18.08 -38.83 29.65
CA GLN A 103 19.04 -39.74 30.22
C GLN A 103 18.39 -40.55 31.34
N PHE A 104 18.50 -41.87 31.26
CA PHE A 104 17.95 -42.76 32.28
C PHE A 104 18.76 -42.65 33.59
N GLY A 105 18.07 -42.60 34.72
CA GLY A 105 18.68 -42.58 36.05
C GLY A 105 19.20 -41.23 36.54
N ILE A 106 19.11 -40.17 35.73
CA ILE A 106 19.44 -38.79 36.13
C ILE A 106 18.18 -37.94 36.04
N PRO A 107 17.81 -37.19 37.11
CA PRO A 107 16.67 -36.28 37.06
C PRO A 107 16.92 -35.17 36.03
N GLU A 108 15.90 -34.87 35.25
CA GLU A 108 15.93 -33.85 34.21
C GLU A 108 15.95 -32.43 34.78
N GLU A 109 16.72 -31.54 34.16
CA GLU A 109 16.66 -30.11 34.46
C GLU A 109 15.42 -29.51 33.76
N SER A 110 14.48 -29.01 34.54
CA SER A 110 13.26 -28.36 34.04
C SER A 110 13.31 -26.84 34.24
N SER A 111 12.63 -26.11 33.36
CA SER A 111 12.62 -24.65 33.37
C SER A 111 12.15 -24.00 34.67
N LEU A 112 11.33 -24.68 35.48
CA LEU A 112 10.82 -24.16 36.76
C LEU A 112 11.32 -24.98 37.96
N GLY A 113 12.22 -25.94 37.74
CA GLY A 113 12.69 -26.89 38.75
C GLY A 113 11.67 -28.00 39.09
N ASP A 114 12.15 -29.06 39.74
CA ASP A 114 11.33 -30.13 40.34
C ASP A 114 10.30 -30.79 39.39
N GLY A 115 10.65 -30.96 38.11
CA GLY A 115 9.76 -31.57 37.11
C GLY A 115 8.63 -30.65 36.63
N LEU A 116 8.60 -29.39 37.06
CA LEU A 116 7.65 -28.38 36.60
C LEU A 116 8.21 -27.61 35.39
N GLY A 117 7.36 -27.39 34.39
CA GLY A 117 7.69 -26.62 33.20
C GLY A 117 8.28 -27.45 32.05
N PHE A 118 8.98 -26.78 31.13
CA PHE A 118 9.63 -27.45 30.00
C PHE A 118 10.89 -28.16 30.47
N GLY A 119 10.93 -29.47 30.29
CA GLY A 119 12.12 -30.28 30.44
C GLY A 119 13.10 -30.04 29.28
N TYR A 120 14.39 -29.91 29.60
CA TYR A 120 15.44 -29.70 28.60
C TYR A 120 16.09 -31.02 28.13
N GLY A 121 15.68 -32.18 28.64
CA GLY A 121 16.23 -33.48 28.30
C GLY A 121 17.74 -33.54 28.48
N MET A 122 18.45 -33.96 27.44
CA MET A 122 19.92 -33.96 27.39
C MET A 122 20.50 -32.57 27.05
N LEU A 123 19.67 -31.59 26.71
CA LEU A 123 20.14 -30.25 26.39
C LEU A 123 20.51 -29.49 27.67
N GLY A 124 21.81 -29.39 27.98
CA GLY A 124 22.32 -28.68 29.17
C GLY A 124 23.18 -29.55 30.10
N GLN A 125 23.15 -30.88 29.91
CA GLN A 125 23.93 -31.83 30.74
C GLN A 125 25.45 -31.67 30.58
N ASP A 126 25.94 -31.12 29.46
CA ASP A 126 27.38 -30.90 29.20
C ASP A 126 27.98 -29.66 29.92
N GLY A 127 27.37 -29.19 31.01
CA GLY A 127 27.95 -28.15 31.89
C GLY A 127 27.91 -26.71 31.38
N ASN A 128 27.38 -26.46 30.16
CA ASN A 128 27.13 -25.12 29.65
C ASN A 128 25.69 -24.68 29.97
N GLY A 129 25.44 -24.34 31.24
CA GLY A 129 24.13 -23.90 31.77
C GLY A 129 23.61 -22.53 31.27
N LYS A 130 23.97 -22.12 30.06
CA LYS A 130 23.48 -20.86 29.44
C LYS A 130 23.08 -21.11 28.00
N LEU A 131 21.81 -21.47 27.80
CA LEU A 131 21.19 -21.45 26.47
C LEU A 131 21.05 -19.99 26.01
N PRO A 132 21.67 -19.57 24.88
CA PRO A 132 21.49 -18.23 24.36
C PRO A 132 20.10 -18.12 23.72
N ALA A 133 19.09 -17.73 24.50
CA ALA A 133 17.77 -17.39 24.00
C ALA A 133 17.82 -16.05 23.24
N LYS A 134 18.41 -16.04 22.04
CA LYS A 134 18.21 -14.93 21.10
C LYS A 134 16.82 -15.07 20.48
N ILE A 135 15.83 -14.55 21.19
CA ILE A 135 14.49 -14.29 20.64
C ILE A 135 14.65 -13.21 19.57
N ALA A 136 14.98 -13.62 18.35
CA ALA A 136 14.91 -12.73 17.21
C ALA A 136 13.41 -12.49 16.93
N LYS A 137 12.85 -11.44 17.55
CA LYS A 137 11.59 -10.83 17.11
C LYS A 137 11.80 -10.26 15.71
N LYS A 138 11.81 -11.12 14.68
CA LYS A 138 11.67 -10.71 13.29
C LYS A 138 10.21 -10.83 12.89
N PHE A 139 9.37 -10.01 13.52
CA PHE A 139 8.18 -9.49 12.84
C PHE A 139 8.68 -8.57 11.72
N LYS A 140 9.13 -9.17 10.61
CA LYS A 140 9.08 -8.45 9.34
C LYS A 140 7.62 -8.46 8.93
N GLU A 141 6.86 -7.51 9.48
CA GLU A 141 5.64 -7.07 8.84
C GLU A 141 6.02 -6.68 7.42
N THR A 142 5.59 -7.48 6.46
CA THR A 142 5.59 -7.18 5.05
C THR A 142 4.68 -5.98 4.81
N LYS A 143 5.15 -4.76 5.11
CA LYS A 143 4.58 -3.52 4.59
C LYS A 143 5.01 -3.35 3.13
N HIS A 144 4.65 -4.32 2.28
CA HIS A 144 4.74 -4.19 0.81
C HIS A 144 3.55 -3.42 0.22
N SER A 145 2.87 -2.61 1.02
CA SER A 145 1.84 -1.64 0.60
C SER A 145 2.19 -0.19 0.96
N ALA A 146 3.33 0.07 1.60
CA ALA A 146 3.83 1.42 1.89
C ALA A 146 4.61 2.04 0.71
N GLY A 147 4.37 1.55 -0.52
CA GLY A 147 4.98 2.07 -1.75
C GLY A 147 4.08 3.02 -2.54
N SER A 148 2.98 3.50 -1.97
CA SER A 148 2.01 4.34 -2.69
C SER A 148 1.29 5.35 -1.77
N SER A 149 1.94 5.81 -0.70
CA SER A 149 1.42 6.85 0.20
C SER A 149 2.28 8.11 0.20
N GLY A 150 3.10 8.31 -0.83
CA GLY A 150 3.86 9.54 -1.07
C GLY A 150 3.54 10.23 -2.41
N ALA A 151 2.59 9.70 -3.17
CA ALA A 151 2.23 10.18 -4.52
C ALA A 151 0.82 10.78 -4.61
N THR A 152 0.24 11.18 -3.48
CA THR A 152 -0.87 12.13 -3.47
C THR A 152 -0.32 13.52 -3.19
N THR A 153 0.59 13.97 -4.04
CA THR A 153 0.87 15.39 -4.21
C THR A 153 -0.43 16.01 -4.71
N SER A 154 -1.15 16.76 -3.89
CA SER A 154 -2.25 17.57 -4.40
C SER A 154 -1.71 18.43 -5.53
N GLY A 155 -2.44 18.61 -6.63
CA GLY A 155 -1.98 19.35 -7.81
C GLY A 155 -1.62 20.83 -7.56
N PHE A 156 -1.67 21.27 -6.31
CA PHE A 156 -1.25 22.57 -5.81
C PHE A 156 0.14 22.56 -5.14
N THR A 157 0.74 21.39 -4.85
CA THR A 157 2.10 21.32 -4.35
C THR A 157 3.06 21.36 -5.53
N SER A 158 3.80 22.46 -5.69
CA SER A 158 4.90 22.52 -6.65
C SER A 158 5.95 21.46 -6.33
N SER A 159 6.60 20.90 -7.37
CA SER A 159 7.65 19.87 -7.29
C SER A 159 8.98 20.41 -6.74
N LEU A 160 8.98 21.11 -5.61
CA LEU A 160 10.18 21.69 -4.98
C LEU A 160 10.60 20.82 -3.79
N ALA A 161 11.72 20.11 -3.96
CA ALA A 161 12.39 19.36 -2.89
C ALA A 161 13.54 20.21 -2.32
N PHE A 162 13.44 20.59 -1.04
CA PHE A 162 14.51 21.31 -0.34
C PHE A 162 15.64 20.33 0.00
N THR A 163 16.72 20.34 -0.80
CA THR A 163 17.96 19.61 -0.51
C THR A 163 18.95 20.55 0.17
N SER A 164 19.57 20.12 1.28
CA SER A 164 20.39 20.95 2.18
C SER A 164 21.76 21.42 1.62
N VAL A 165 21.96 21.38 0.31
CA VAL A 165 23.29 21.60 -0.32
C VAL A 165 23.24 22.65 -1.44
N GLN A 166 22.10 23.30 -1.69
CA GLN A 166 22.04 24.40 -2.65
C GLN A 166 21.11 25.50 -2.14
N GLU A 167 21.71 26.64 -1.82
CA GLU A 167 21.06 27.84 -1.30
C GLU A 167 20.01 28.37 -2.30
N LEU A 168 18.75 27.97 -2.15
CA LEU A 168 17.62 28.76 -2.62
C LEU A 168 17.36 29.80 -1.52
N GLU A 169 18.03 30.94 -1.64
CA GLU A 169 17.69 32.14 -0.86
C GLU A 169 16.21 32.46 -1.13
N LEU A 170 15.37 32.39 -0.09
CA LEU A 170 14.05 33.00 -0.14
C LEU A 170 14.26 34.52 -0.06
N PRO A 171 13.99 35.31 -1.12
CA PRO A 171 14.05 36.76 -1.01
C PRO A 171 12.99 37.20 0.00
N ASN A 172 13.44 37.74 1.14
CA ASN A 172 12.55 38.34 2.12
C ASN A 172 11.97 39.64 1.51
N PRO A 173 10.66 39.71 1.20
CA PRO A 173 10.07 40.87 0.54
C PRO A 173 10.21 42.16 1.36
N GLN A 174 10.39 42.05 2.68
CA GLN A 174 10.59 43.21 3.56
C GLN A 174 11.97 43.87 3.39
N LEU A 175 13.03 43.09 3.05
CA LEU A 175 14.37 43.63 2.81
C LEU A 175 14.45 44.34 1.45
N HIS A 176 13.75 43.84 0.42
CA HIS A 176 13.66 44.51 -0.87
C HIS A 176 12.87 45.83 -0.79
N ALA A 177 11.84 45.90 0.05
CA ALA A 177 11.09 47.14 0.29
C ALA A 177 11.98 48.22 0.96
N TYR A 178 12.80 47.83 1.94
CA TYR A 178 13.71 48.76 2.62
C TYR A 178 14.81 49.31 1.68
N ASN A 179 15.37 48.47 0.80
CA ASN A 179 16.43 48.88 -0.13
C ASN A 179 15.92 49.69 -1.33
N GLN A 180 14.67 49.49 -1.78
CA GLN A 180 14.04 50.31 -2.83
C GLN A 180 13.67 51.72 -2.33
N LEU A 181 13.33 51.88 -1.05
CA LEU A 181 13.01 53.21 -0.47
C LEU A 181 14.23 54.14 -0.37
N ARG A 182 15.46 53.64 -0.47
CA ARG A 182 16.69 54.44 -0.29
C ARG A 182 17.36 54.91 -1.60
N SER A 183 16.93 54.41 -2.76
CA SER A 183 17.63 54.65 -4.03
C SER A 183 16.83 55.43 -5.09
N GLY A 184 15.54 55.74 -4.87
CA GLY A 184 14.66 56.33 -5.90
C GLY A 184 13.89 57.60 -5.53
N THR A 185 13.94 58.04 -4.26
CA THR A 185 13.06 59.11 -3.72
C THR A 185 13.78 60.46 -3.52
N GLN A 186 14.86 60.72 -4.27
CA GLN A 186 15.47 62.06 -4.39
C GLN A 186 15.06 62.77 -5.69
N SER A 187 14.03 62.29 -6.38
CA SER A 187 13.43 63.01 -7.50
C SER A 187 12.53 64.12 -6.96
N THR A 188 12.95 65.37 -7.13
CA THR A 188 12.23 66.60 -6.74
C THR A 188 10.91 66.81 -7.50
N TYR A 189 10.58 65.93 -8.44
CA TYR A 189 9.46 66.08 -9.38
C TYR A 189 8.14 65.47 -8.89
N PHE A 190 8.16 64.55 -7.91
CA PHE A 190 6.95 63.94 -7.32
C PHE A 190 6.97 63.99 -5.79
N SER A 191 7.37 65.12 -5.21
CA SER A 191 7.27 65.30 -3.75
C SER A 191 5.84 65.69 -3.38
N GLU A 192 5.26 65.01 -2.38
CA GLU A 192 3.90 65.26 -1.86
C GLU A 192 3.71 66.65 -1.23
N LEU A 193 4.80 67.41 -1.05
CA LEU A 193 4.81 68.76 -0.47
C LEU A 193 4.97 69.88 -1.52
N GLY A 194 5.02 69.55 -2.83
CA GLY A 194 5.17 70.52 -3.91
C GLY A 194 3.84 71.08 -4.42
N THR A 195 3.51 72.32 -4.08
CA THR A 195 2.32 73.03 -4.59
C THR A 195 2.54 73.60 -6.00
N PHE A 196 1.64 73.29 -6.95
CA PHE A 196 1.65 73.84 -8.31
C PHE A 196 1.13 75.29 -8.35
N SER A 197 1.90 76.21 -8.95
CA SER A 197 1.49 77.59 -9.23
C SER A 197 0.98 77.74 -10.67
N LYS A 198 -0.23 78.29 -10.83
CA LYS A 198 -0.90 78.49 -12.13
C LYS A 198 -0.36 79.76 -12.81
N ILE A 199 0.27 79.61 -13.97
CA ILE A 199 0.69 80.74 -14.81
C ILE A 199 -0.54 81.20 -15.63
N LYS A 200 -0.92 82.48 -15.53
CA LYS A 200 -1.90 83.12 -16.42
C LYS A 200 -1.22 83.48 -17.74
N ALA A 201 -1.84 83.11 -18.86
CA ALA A 201 -1.44 83.60 -20.16
C ALA A 201 -1.85 85.08 -20.30
N VAL A 202 -0.93 85.89 -20.84
CA VAL A 202 -1.18 87.19 -21.47
C VAL A 202 -1.02 86.99 -22.96
#